data_AF-A0A972K9G7-F1
#
_entry.id   AF-A0A972K9G7-F1
#
_cell.length_a   1.000
_cell.length_b   1.000
_cell.length_c   1.000
_cell.angle_alpha   90.00
_cell.angle_beta   90.00
_cell.angle_gamma   90.00
#
_symmetry.space_group_name_H-M   'P 1'
#
loop_
_entity.id
_entity.type
_entity.pdbx_description
1 polymer ?
#
loop_
_entity_poly.entity_id
_entity_poly.type
_entity_poly.pdbx_seq_one_letter_code
_entity_poly.pdbx_strand_id
1 'polypeptide(L)' 'VGSFIYRAEDAASGLTEHELDHVLVGEYNTDPVPNPTEADAWRWVTIADLQADLAATPTHYTPWLAPALQLVQGN' A
#
# COMPACT_ATOMS: atom_id res chain seq x y z
N VAL A 1 6.47 10.90 -9.02
CA VAL A 1 5.69 9.68 -8.75
C VAL A 1 5.74 8.82 -10.01
N GLY A 2 6.07 7.53 -9.91
CA GLY A 2 6.41 6.64 -11.05
C GLY A 2 5.68 5.30 -11.02
N SER A 3 6.26 4.27 -11.64
CA SER A 3 5.72 2.90 -11.68
C SER A 3 6.79 1.85 -11.39
N PHE A 4 6.35 0.65 -11.00
CA PHE A 4 7.22 -0.50 -10.74
C PHE A 4 6.54 -1.81 -11.14
N ILE A 5 7.34 -2.84 -11.41
CA ILE A 5 6.82 -4.19 -11.64
C ILE A 5 7.06 -5.01 -10.37
N TYR A 6 6.04 -5.72 -9.89
CA TYR A 6 6.17 -6.64 -8.78
C TYR A 6 5.50 -7.98 -9.10
N ARG A 7 5.91 -9.02 -8.37
CA ARG A 7 5.25 -10.32 -8.35
C ARG A 7 5.09 -10.77 -6.91
N ALA A 8 3.88 -11.18 -6.54
CA ALA A 8 3.56 -11.67 -5.21
C ALA A 8 2.66 -12.91 -5.30
N GLU A 9 2.82 -13.83 -4.36
CA GLU A 9 1.96 -14.99 -4.23
C GLU A 9 1.26 -14.93 -2.86
N ASP A 10 -0.05 -15.08 -2.85
CA ASP A 10 -0.82 -15.22 -1.63
C ASP A 10 -1.06 -16.72 -1.36
N ALA A 11 -0.38 -17.24 -0.36
CA ALA A 11 -0.49 -18.65 0.03
C ALA A 11 -1.88 -19.01 0.59
N ALA A 12 -2.64 -18.04 1.12
CA ALA A 12 -3.95 -18.28 1.70
C ALA A 12 -5.02 -18.47 0.61
N SER A 13 -5.05 -17.61 -0.40
CA SER A 13 -5.98 -17.71 -1.53
C SER A 13 -5.47 -18.59 -2.67
N GLY A 14 -4.15 -18.81 -2.75
CA GLY A 14 -3.48 -19.50 -3.87
C GLY A 14 -3.34 -18.62 -5.13
N LEU A 15 -3.63 -17.33 -5.02
CA LEU A 15 -3.55 -16.38 -6.14
C LEU A 15 -2.15 -15.79 -6.30
N THR A 16 -1.86 -15.30 -7.50
CA THR A 16 -0.61 -14.63 -7.85
C THR A 16 -0.92 -13.27 -8.46
N GLU A 17 -0.25 -12.24 -7.97
CA GLU A 17 -0.19 -10.91 -8.58
C GLU A 17 1.12 -10.80 -9.38
N HIS A 18 1.05 -10.31 -10.62
CA HIS A 18 2.21 -9.96 -11.43
C HIS A 18 1.86 -8.75 -12.30
N GLU A 19 2.21 -7.56 -11.83
CA GLU A 19 1.61 -6.33 -12.31
C GLU A 19 2.67 -5.24 -12.56
N LEU A 20 2.35 -4.36 -13.51
CA LEU A 20 3.02 -3.06 -13.68
C LEU A 20 2.15 -2.00 -12.97
N ASP A 21 2.53 -1.67 -11.75
CA ASP A 21 1.74 -0.81 -10.88
C ASP A 21 2.17 0.66 -11.00
N HIS A 22 1.19 1.55 -11.14
CA HIS A 22 1.40 2.99 -11.31
C HIS A 22 0.98 3.71 -10.03
N VAL A 23 1.93 4.37 -9.38
CA VAL A 23 1.65 5.08 -8.14
C VAL A 23 1.05 6.46 -8.47
N LEU A 24 -0.11 6.74 -7.89
CA LEU A 24 -0.78 8.04 -7.99
C LEU A 24 -0.81 8.69 -6.60
N VAL A 25 -0.56 9.99 -6.54
CA VAL A 25 -0.61 10.78 -5.30
C VAL A 25 -1.58 11.93 -5.49
N GLY A 26 -2.42 12.15 -4.49
CA GLY A 26 -3.37 13.25 -4.45
C GLY A 26 -3.59 13.73 -3.03
N GLU A 27 -4.18 14.92 -2.90
CA GLU A 27 -4.56 15.51 -1.62
C GLU A 27 -6.06 15.32 -1.37
N TYR A 28 -6.42 15.01 -0.13
CA TYR A 28 -7.80 14.81 0.28
C TYR A 28 -7.96 15.27 1.72
N ASN A 29 -9.01 16.06 1.99
CA ASN A 29 -9.18 16.80 3.24
C ASN A 29 -10.39 16.35 4.07
N THR A 30 -11.01 15.24 3.72
CA THR A 30 -12.14 14.68 4.46
C THR A 30 -11.89 13.22 4.80
N ASP A 31 -12.69 12.68 5.70
CA ASP A 31 -12.56 11.28 6.09
C ASP A 31 -13.20 10.33 5.06
N PRO A 32 -12.55 9.20 4.71
CA PRO A 32 -13.13 8.20 3.82
C PRO A 32 -14.41 7.57 4.42
N VAL A 33 -15.38 7.30 3.55
CA VAL A 33 -16.56 6.49 3.88
C VAL A 33 -16.48 5.18 3.07
N PRO A 34 -15.75 4.16 3.56
CA PRO A 34 -15.51 2.93 2.80
C PRO A 34 -16.78 2.09 2.67
N ASN A 35 -16.83 1.30 1.59
CA ASN A 35 -17.76 0.18 1.50
C ASN A 35 -17.27 -0.95 2.43
N PRO A 36 -18.05 -1.40 3.43
CA PRO A 36 -17.63 -2.43 4.37
C PRO A 36 -17.44 -3.82 3.73
N THR A 37 -17.84 -4.03 2.47
CA THR A 37 -17.52 -5.29 1.75
C THR A 37 -16.10 -5.30 1.18
N GLU A 38 -15.43 -4.15 1.13
CA GLU A 38 -14.10 -3.99 0.51
C GLU A 38 -13.03 -3.53 1.50
N ALA A 39 -13.38 -2.73 2.51
CA ALA A 39 -12.44 -2.23 3.50
C ALA A 39 -13.02 -2.28 4.91
N ASP A 40 -12.38 -3.05 5.79
CA ASP A 40 -12.80 -3.27 7.17
C ASP A 40 -12.56 -2.05 8.08
N ALA A 41 -11.48 -1.31 7.83
CA ALA A 41 -11.09 -0.13 8.60
C ALA A 41 -10.15 0.78 7.80
N TRP A 42 -9.96 2.02 8.26
CA TRP A 42 -8.98 2.96 7.72
C TRP A 42 -8.35 3.79 8.85
N ARG A 43 -7.16 4.33 8.59
CA ARG A 43 -6.50 5.31 9.46
C ARG A 43 -5.69 6.31 8.63
N TRP A 44 -5.70 7.57 9.04
CA TRP A 44 -4.69 8.55 8.59
C TRP A 44 -3.40 8.34 9.37
N VAL A 45 -2.26 8.32 8.67
CA VAL A 45 -0.93 8.18 9.27
C VAL A 45 0.06 9.08 8.57
N THR A 46 1.13 9.46 9.26
CA THR A 46 2.27 10.11 8.59
C THR A 46 3.05 9.07 7.79
N ILE A 47 3.75 9.52 6.74
CA ILE A 47 4.63 8.64 5.97
C ILE A 47 5.73 8.04 6.88
N ALA A 48 6.29 8.83 7.80
CA ALA A 48 7.33 8.37 8.71
C ALA A 48 6.83 7.25 9.64
N ASP A 49 5.63 7.39 10.21
CA ASP A 49 5.03 6.36 11.05
C ASP A 49 4.73 5.09 10.25
N LEU A 50 4.20 5.23 9.03
CA LEU A 50 3.94 4.09 8.15
C LEU A 50 5.21 3.32 7.82
N GLN A 51 6.34 4.01 7.60
CA GLN A 51 7.62 3.35 7.34
C GLN A 51 8.13 2.58 8.55
N ALA A 52 8.08 3.19 9.74
CA ALA A 52 8.50 2.54 10.97
C ALA A 52 7.66 1.28 11.23
N ASP A 53 6.34 1.37 11.02
CA ASP A 53 5.41 0.26 11.20
C ASP A 53 5.62 -0.84 10.16
N LEU A 54 5.82 -0.49 8.88
CA LEU A 54 6.12 -1.45 7.81
C LEU A 54 7.44 -2.16 8.04
N ALA A 55 8.46 -1.48 8.56
CA ALA A 55 9.74 -2.10 8.91
C ALA A 55 9.62 -3.03 10.14
N ALA A 56 8.80 -2.66 11.12
CA ALA A 56 8.59 -3.44 12.34
C ALA A 56 7.69 -4.66 12.12
N THR A 57 6.63 -4.52 11.31
CA THR A 57 5.60 -5.54 11.10
C THR A 57 5.25 -5.73 9.61
N PRO A 58 6.21 -6.10 8.74
CA PRO A 58 6.00 -6.15 7.29
C PRO A 58 4.88 -7.11 6.87
N THR A 59 4.62 -8.17 7.65
CA THR A 59 3.57 -9.16 7.36
C THR A 59 2.14 -8.64 7.57
N HIS A 60 1.95 -7.47 8.16
CA HIS A 60 0.63 -6.82 8.27
C HIS A 60 0.24 -6.07 6.99
N TYR A 61 1.15 -5.94 6.03
CA TYR A 61 0.96 -5.14 4.83
C TYR A 61 1.01 -5.99 3.57
N THR A 62 0.35 -5.50 2.53
CA THR A 62 0.42 -6.08 1.20
C THR A 62 1.81 -5.88 0.58
N PRO A 63 2.28 -6.83 -0.26
CA PRO A 63 3.64 -6.79 -0.82
C PRO A 63 3.95 -5.55 -1.68
N TRP A 64 2.93 -4.95 -2.31
CA TRP A 64 3.08 -3.77 -3.17
C TRP A 64 3.30 -2.47 -2.40
N LEU A 65 2.98 -2.40 -1.10
CA LEU A 65 3.02 -1.14 -0.36
C LEU A 65 4.45 -0.60 -0.15
N ALA A 66 5.41 -1.47 0.15
CA ALA A 66 6.80 -1.08 0.35
C ALA A 66 7.45 -0.43 -0.91
N PRO A 67 7.40 -1.06 -2.11
CA PRO A 67 7.94 -0.44 -3.32
C PRO A 67 7.16 0.82 -3.73
N ALA A 68 5.83 0.85 -3.54
CA ALA A 68 5.05 2.06 -3.82
C ALA A 68 5.50 3.24 -2.94
N LEU A 69 5.72 3.01 -1.64
CA LEU A 69 6.12 4.05 -0.69
C LEU A 69 7.50 4.64 -1.03
N GLN A 70 8.44 3.83 -1.53
CA GLN A 70 9.75 4.30 -1.99
C GLN A 70 9.64 5.32 -3.13
N LEU A 71 8.69 5.14 -4.05
CA LEU A 71 8.46 6.05 -5.18
C LEU A 71 7.80 7.37 -4.79
N VAL A 72 7.09 7.40 -3.67
CA VAL A 72 6.50 8.64 -3.12
C VAL A 72 7.57 9.50 -2.47
N GLN A 73 8.62 8.89 -1.91
CA GLN A 73 9.70 9.58 -1.19
C GLN A 73 10.88 10.02 -2.06
N GLY A 74 11.12 9.32 -3.17
CA GLY A 74 12.24 9.63 -4.08
C GLY A 74 12.06 10.91 -4.91
N ASN A 75 11.07 11.74 -4.56
CA ASN A 75 10.65 12.95 -5.27
C ASN A 75 10.77 14.19 -4.38
#